data_AF-A0A6G1R7L7-F1
#
_entry.id   AF-A0A6G1R7L7-F1
#
_cell.length_a   1.000
_cell.length_b   1.000
_cell.length_c   1.000
_cell.angle_alpha   90.00
_cell.angle_beta   90.00
_cell.angle_gamma   90.00
#
_symmetry.space_group_name_H-M   'P 1'
#
loop_
_entity.id
_entity.type
_entity.pdbx_description
1 polymer ?
#
loop_
_entity_poly.entity_id
_entity_poly.type
_entity_poly.pdbx_seq_one_letter_code
_entity_poly.pdbx_strand_id
1 'polypeptide(L)'
;IPYFSDNAVISQGTIAQLISESFLTVKGAALFLPRGNGSSAPRISHRRNKHAGDLQQHLQAMFILLRPEDNIRLAVRLESTYQNRTRYMVVVSTNGRQDTEESIVLGMDFSSNDSSTCTMGLVLPLWSDTLIHLDGDGGFSVSTDNRVHIFKPVSVQAMWSALQSLHKACEVARSNNYYPGSLFLTWVSYYESHINSDQSSVNEWNAMQDVQSHRPDSPALFTDVPTERERTERLIKTKLRRS
;
A
#
# COMPACT_ATOMS: atom_id res chain seq x y z
N ILE A 1 27.72 -24.89 16.38
CA ILE A 1 27.10 -25.06 15.04
C ILE A 1 25.60 -25.19 15.27
N PRO A 2 24.78 -24.13 15.13
CA PRO A 2 23.34 -24.30 15.27
C PRO A 2 22.80 -24.91 13.98
N TYR A 3 21.93 -25.90 14.17
CA TYR A 3 21.14 -26.56 13.14
C TYR A 3 20.33 -25.53 12.35
N PHE A 4 20.56 -25.45 11.04
CA PHE A 4 19.59 -24.91 10.11
C PHE A 4 18.38 -25.85 10.14
N SER A 5 17.24 -25.36 10.63
CA SER A 5 15.96 -26.03 10.39
C SER A 5 15.54 -25.68 8.97
N ASP A 6 15.52 -26.69 8.11
CA ASP A 6 14.97 -26.62 6.77
C ASP A 6 13.55 -26.04 6.76
N ASN A 7 13.35 -25.05 5.90
CA ASN A 7 12.09 -24.67 5.25
C ASN A 7 10.84 -24.64 6.13
N ALA A 8 10.47 -23.43 6.59
CA ALA A 8 9.08 -23.13 6.90
C ALA A 8 8.25 -23.31 5.62
N VAL A 9 7.73 -24.52 5.39
CA VAL A 9 6.76 -24.80 4.34
C VAL A 9 5.48 -24.06 4.72
N ILE A 10 5.33 -22.83 4.25
CA ILE A 10 4.08 -22.07 4.39
C ILE A 10 2.97 -22.90 3.77
N SER A 11 1.94 -23.19 4.56
CA SER A 11 0.81 -24.00 4.10
C SER A 11 0.11 -23.30 2.94
N GLN A 12 -0.23 -24.07 1.90
CA GLN A 12 -1.07 -23.62 0.78
C GLN A 12 -2.37 -22.97 1.28
N GLY A 13 -2.87 -23.37 2.46
CA GLY A 13 -4.04 -22.77 3.09
C GLY A 13 -3.86 -21.29 3.45
N THR A 14 -2.70 -20.91 4.00
CA THR A 14 -2.39 -19.51 4.36
C THR A 14 -2.30 -18.63 3.13
N ILE A 15 -1.67 -19.12 2.07
CA ILE A 15 -1.58 -18.44 0.77
C ILE A 15 -2.98 -18.26 0.17
N ALA A 16 -3.81 -19.32 0.18
CA ALA A 16 -5.16 -19.26 -0.37
C ALA A 16 -6.05 -18.25 0.39
N GLN A 17 -5.94 -18.17 1.71
CA GLN A 17 -6.66 -17.18 2.51
C GLN A 17 -6.25 -15.75 2.16
N LEU A 18 -4.95 -15.47 2.06
CA LEU A 18 -4.45 -14.15 1.64
C LEU A 18 -4.92 -13.77 0.23
N ILE A 19 -4.96 -14.73 -0.70
CA ILE A 19 -5.48 -14.50 -2.06
C ILE A 19 -6.97 -14.15 -2.03
N SER A 20 -7.76 -14.82 -1.16
CA SER A 20 -9.17 -14.53 -0.98
C SER A 20 -9.42 -13.17 -0.35
N GLU A 21 -8.68 -12.81 0.71
CA GLU A 21 -8.84 -11.54 1.45
C GLU A 21 -8.29 -10.33 0.68
N SER A 22 -7.32 -10.55 -0.21
CA SER A 22 -6.81 -9.54 -1.17
C SER A 22 -7.71 -9.36 -2.41
N PHE A 23 -8.82 -10.12 -2.48
CA PHE A 23 -9.87 -10.12 -3.49
C PHE A 23 -9.48 -9.61 -4.89
N LEU A 24 -8.96 -10.52 -5.71
CA LEU A 24 -9.03 -10.40 -7.17
C LEU A 24 -10.46 -10.70 -7.65
N THR A 25 -11.34 -9.72 -7.57
CA THR A 25 -12.64 -9.76 -8.28
C THR A 25 -12.76 -8.56 -9.21
N VAL A 26 -11.91 -8.52 -10.23
CA VAL A 26 -12.16 -7.60 -11.35
C VAL A 26 -13.23 -8.21 -12.25
N LYS A 27 -14.45 -7.65 -12.09
CA LYS A 27 -15.65 -7.66 -12.95
C LYS A 27 -16.04 -8.98 -13.63
N GLY A 28 -17.10 -9.59 -13.09
CA GLY A 28 -18.08 -10.37 -13.87
C GLY A 28 -17.99 -11.88 -13.72
N ALA A 29 -18.40 -12.41 -12.56
CA ALA A 29 -19.24 -13.60 -12.40
C ALA A 29 -19.10 -14.11 -10.96
N ALA A 30 -20.22 -14.14 -10.24
CA ALA A 30 -20.38 -14.99 -9.08
C ALA A 30 -19.93 -16.42 -9.42
N LEU A 31 -19.20 -17.05 -8.49
CA LEU A 31 -18.82 -18.45 -8.57
C LEU A 31 -20.09 -19.31 -8.51
N PHE A 32 -20.65 -19.66 -9.65
CA PHE A 32 -21.58 -20.78 -9.75
C PHE A 32 -20.75 -22.08 -9.82
N LEU A 33 -20.95 -22.95 -8.84
CA LEU A 33 -20.40 -24.31 -8.84
C LEU A 33 -20.91 -25.06 -10.08
N PRO A 34 -20.03 -25.66 -10.91
CA PRO A 34 -20.49 -26.45 -12.05
C PRO A 34 -21.12 -27.74 -11.54
N ARG A 35 -22.45 -27.88 -11.72
CA ARG A 35 -23.08 -29.19 -11.87
C ARG A 35 -22.68 -29.75 -13.23
N GLY A 36 -22.34 -31.03 -13.24
CA GLY A 36 -21.57 -31.68 -14.29
C GLY A 36 -22.23 -31.80 -15.67
N ASN A 37 -21.37 -32.28 -16.57
CA ASN A 37 -21.57 -32.81 -17.91
C ASN A 37 -21.55 -31.83 -19.10
N GLY A 38 -20.49 -31.96 -19.90
CA GLY A 38 -20.58 -31.92 -21.37
C GLY A 38 -20.08 -30.65 -22.07
N SER A 39 -19.18 -30.88 -23.03
CA SER A 39 -18.86 -30.06 -24.23
C SER A 39 -18.06 -28.74 -24.11
N SER A 40 -16.86 -28.79 -24.71
CA SER A 40 -16.10 -27.72 -25.38
C SER A 40 -16.02 -26.34 -24.70
N ALA A 41 -15.00 -26.13 -23.87
CA ALA A 41 -14.64 -24.81 -23.34
C ALA A 41 -13.62 -24.08 -24.25
N PRO A 42 -13.73 -22.74 -24.40
CA PRO A 42 -12.79 -21.93 -25.18
C PRO A 42 -11.46 -21.77 -24.44
N ARG A 43 -10.38 -21.45 -25.19
CA ARG A 43 -8.96 -21.30 -24.77
C ARG A 43 -8.68 -20.13 -23.77
N ILE A 44 -9.56 -19.89 -22.79
CA ILE A 44 -9.48 -18.78 -21.82
C ILE A 44 -8.76 -19.22 -20.51
N SER A 45 -8.46 -20.51 -20.34
CA SER A 45 -7.88 -21.06 -19.10
C SER A 45 -6.41 -20.72 -18.85
N HIS A 46 -5.59 -20.47 -19.88
CA HIS A 46 -4.14 -20.25 -19.68
C HIS A 46 -3.80 -18.92 -19.00
N ARG A 47 -4.54 -17.83 -19.28
CA ARG A 47 -4.28 -16.54 -18.63
C ARG A 47 -4.71 -16.53 -17.16
N ARG A 48 -5.80 -17.21 -16.80
CA ARG A 48 -6.30 -17.27 -15.41
C ARG A 48 -5.32 -17.97 -14.46
N ASN A 49 -4.69 -19.06 -14.91
CA ASN A 49 -3.68 -19.76 -14.10
C ASN A 49 -2.39 -18.95 -13.94
N LYS A 50 -2.00 -18.13 -14.94
CA LYS A 50 -0.79 -17.31 -14.84
C LYS A 50 -0.89 -16.30 -13.70
N HIS A 51 -1.97 -15.53 -13.61
CA HIS A 51 -2.11 -14.46 -12.61
C HIS A 51 -2.15 -15.00 -11.17
N ALA A 52 -2.79 -16.15 -10.96
CA ALA A 52 -2.79 -16.82 -9.65
C ALA A 52 -1.41 -17.40 -9.31
N GLY A 53 -0.70 -17.95 -10.31
CA GLY A 53 0.66 -18.45 -10.16
C GLY A 53 1.68 -17.35 -9.84
N ASP A 54 1.61 -16.21 -10.54
CA ASP A 54 2.46 -15.05 -10.31
C ASP A 54 2.25 -14.51 -8.88
N LEU A 55 1.00 -14.40 -8.42
CA LEU A 55 0.69 -13.97 -7.06
C LEU A 55 1.20 -14.94 -6.00
N GLN A 56 1.04 -16.25 -6.21
CA GLN A 56 1.57 -17.26 -5.29
C GLN A 56 3.10 -17.18 -5.19
N GLN A 57 3.78 -16.98 -6.33
CA GLN A 57 5.22 -16.78 -6.37
C GLN A 57 5.65 -15.52 -5.61
N HIS A 58 4.94 -14.40 -5.81
CA HIS A 58 5.20 -13.17 -5.08
C HIS A 58 5.03 -13.37 -3.57
N LEU A 59 3.93 -13.99 -3.12
CA LEU A 59 3.70 -14.26 -1.70
C LEU A 59 4.80 -15.13 -1.10
N GLN A 60 5.23 -16.18 -1.79
CA GLN A 60 6.35 -17.02 -1.35
C GLN A 60 7.64 -16.19 -1.19
N ALA A 61 7.94 -15.32 -2.16
CA ALA A 61 9.11 -14.45 -2.08
C ALA A 61 9.01 -13.41 -0.95
N MET A 62 7.82 -12.90 -0.65
CA MET A 62 7.60 -12.01 0.50
C MET A 62 7.89 -12.72 1.82
N PHE A 63 7.38 -13.94 2.02
CA PHE A 63 7.61 -14.69 3.25
C PHE A 63 9.10 -15.00 3.49
N ILE A 64 9.90 -15.19 2.43
CA ILE A 64 11.35 -15.42 2.55
C ILE A 64 12.06 -14.22 3.18
N LEU A 65 11.53 -12.99 3.01
CA LEU A 65 12.11 -11.79 3.63
C LEU A 65 11.65 -11.56 5.08
N LEU A 66 10.64 -12.30 5.56
CA LEU A 66 10.12 -12.14 6.90
C LEU A 66 10.87 -13.01 7.90
N ARG A 67 10.89 -12.56 9.15
CA ARG A 67 11.31 -13.42 10.26
C ARG A 67 10.30 -14.58 10.41
N PRO A 68 10.74 -15.78 10.83
CA PRO A 68 9.87 -16.94 10.97
C PRO A 68 8.66 -16.74 11.89
N GLU A 69 8.78 -15.86 12.91
CA GLU A 69 7.72 -15.53 13.86
C GLU A 69 6.70 -14.51 13.34
N ASP A 70 7.00 -13.82 12.24
CA ASP A 70 6.18 -12.73 11.72
C ASP A 70 5.13 -13.23 10.73
N ASN A 71 3.96 -12.60 10.74
CA ASN A 71 2.80 -13.02 9.95
C ASN A 71 2.33 -11.89 9.03
N ILE A 72 2.09 -12.21 7.75
CA ILE A 72 1.40 -11.31 6.84
C ILE A 72 -0.09 -11.29 7.20
N ARG A 73 -0.62 -10.11 7.53
CA ARG A 73 -2.04 -9.87 7.76
C ARG A 73 -2.77 -9.44 6.50
N LEU A 74 -2.08 -8.73 5.62
CA LEU A 74 -2.61 -8.23 4.37
C LEU A 74 -1.46 -7.91 3.42
N ALA A 75 -1.63 -8.20 2.13
CA ALA A 75 -0.75 -7.71 1.07
C ALA A 75 -1.60 -7.09 -0.05
N VAL A 76 -1.45 -5.79 -0.30
CA VAL A 76 -2.17 -5.10 -1.37
C VAL A 76 -1.21 -4.60 -2.43
N ARG A 77 -1.52 -4.87 -3.69
CA ARG A 77 -0.76 -4.32 -4.81
C ARG A 77 -1.05 -2.82 -4.94
N LEU A 78 0.00 -2.05 -5.14
CA LEU A 78 -0.06 -0.61 -5.39
C LEU A 78 0.15 -0.29 -6.86
N GLU A 79 -0.35 0.87 -7.26
CA GLU A 79 0.10 1.57 -8.45
C GLU A 79 1.58 1.95 -8.30
N SER A 80 2.32 1.87 -9.41
CA SER A 80 3.70 2.33 -9.48
C SER A 80 3.83 3.33 -10.63
N THR A 81 4.68 4.32 -10.41
CA THR A 81 5.17 5.26 -11.42
C THR A 81 5.99 4.56 -12.51
N TYR A 82 6.53 3.37 -12.22
CA TYR A 82 7.29 2.55 -13.18
C TYR A 82 6.43 1.41 -13.75
N GLN A 83 6.23 1.41 -15.07
CA GLN A 83 5.30 0.48 -15.76
C GLN A 83 5.61 -1.01 -15.59
N ASN A 84 6.86 -1.37 -15.31
CA ASN A 84 7.29 -2.77 -15.20
C ASN A 84 7.52 -3.22 -13.75
N ARG A 85 7.28 -2.37 -12.75
CA ARG A 85 7.48 -2.75 -11.35
C ARG A 85 6.16 -3.14 -10.72
N THR A 86 6.22 -4.18 -9.91
CA THR A 86 5.11 -4.53 -9.04
C THR A 86 5.50 -4.21 -7.61
N ARG A 87 4.61 -3.51 -6.91
CA ARG A 87 4.82 -3.02 -5.57
C ARG A 87 3.68 -3.45 -4.66
N TYR A 88 4.01 -3.83 -3.43
CA TYR A 88 3.03 -4.23 -2.43
C TYR A 88 3.22 -3.47 -1.14
N MET A 89 2.11 -2.97 -0.59
CA MET A 89 2.02 -2.65 0.83
C MET A 89 1.64 -3.92 1.59
N VAL A 90 2.47 -4.33 2.54
CA VAL A 90 2.29 -5.56 3.31
C VAL A 90 2.17 -5.21 4.79
N VAL A 91 1.02 -5.50 5.40
CA VAL A 91 0.82 -5.38 6.85
C VAL A 91 1.36 -6.65 7.49
N VAL A 92 2.39 -6.49 8.32
CA VAL A 92 3.04 -7.59 9.04
C VAL A 92 2.81 -7.41 10.53
N SER A 93 2.44 -8.50 11.19
CA SER A 93 2.25 -8.52 12.64
C SER A 93 3.10 -9.58 13.31
N THR A 94 3.46 -9.33 14.56
CA THR A 94 4.09 -10.30 15.45
C THR A 94 3.46 -10.20 16.84
N ASN A 95 3.56 -11.26 17.65
CA ASN A 95 3.25 -11.12 19.06
C ASN A 95 4.50 -10.58 19.77
N GLY A 96 4.40 -9.34 20.27
CA GLY A 96 5.50 -8.62 20.86
C GLY A 96 5.99 -9.23 22.17
N ARG A 97 7.09 -8.69 22.71
CA ARG A 97 7.66 -9.14 24.00
C ARG A 97 6.74 -8.85 25.18
N GLN A 98 5.78 -7.97 25.01
CA GLN A 98 4.78 -7.60 26.02
C GLN A 98 3.48 -8.39 25.87
N ASP A 99 3.48 -9.47 25.07
CA ASP A 99 2.31 -10.32 24.79
C ASP A 99 1.13 -9.55 24.16
N THR A 100 1.47 -8.56 23.33
CA THR A 100 0.53 -7.75 22.58
C THR A 100 0.83 -7.85 21.08
N GLU A 101 -0.22 -7.78 20.25
CA GLU A 101 -0.03 -7.76 18.80
C GLU A 101 0.62 -6.44 18.38
N GLU A 102 1.79 -6.53 17.75
CA GLU A 102 2.54 -5.39 17.22
C GLU A 102 2.55 -5.49 15.70
N SER A 103 2.32 -4.37 15.01
CA SER A 103 2.19 -4.35 13.54
C SER A 103 3.03 -3.26 12.89
N ILE A 104 3.56 -3.56 11.72
CA ILE A 104 4.25 -2.62 10.83
C ILE A 104 3.70 -2.75 9.41
N VAL A 105 3.98 -1.74 8.59
CA VAL A 105 3.82 -1.81 7.15
C VAL A 105 5.19 -1.95 6.51
N LEU A 106 5.31 -2.93 5.62
CA LEU A 106 6.47 -3.11 4.74
C LEU A 106 6.09 -2.73 3.31
N GLY A 107 6.95 -1.97 2.66
CA GLY A 107 6.89 -1.76 1.22
C GLY A 107 7.81 -2.75 0.52
N MET A 108 7.23 -3.64 -0.27
CA MET A 108 7.95 -4.68 -1.00
C MET A 108 7.86 -4.48 -2.51
N ASP A 109 8.99 -4.68 -3.19
CA ASP A 109 9.17 -4.41 -4.62
C ASP A 109 9.60 -5.66 -5.40
N PHE A 110 9.06 -5.78 -6.62
CA PHE A 110 9.45 -6.75 -7.64
C PHE A 110 9.87 -5.98 -8.89
N SER A 111 11.13 -6.14 -9.29
CA SER A 111 11.79 -5.37 -10.35
C SER A 111 11.19 -5.55 -11.75
N SER A 112 10.50 -6.67 -11.98
CA SER A 112 9.69 -6.94 -13.16
C SER A 112 8.44 -7.72 -12.79
N ASN A 113 7.39 -7.67 -13.62
CA ASN A 113 6.15 -8.44 -13.40
C ASN A 113 6.35 -9.96 -13.40
N ASP A 114 7.44 -10.46 -14.00
CA ASP A 114 7.79 -11.89 -14.01
C ASP A 114 8.97 -12.19 -13.05
N SER A 115 9.38 -11.21 -12.22
CA SER A 115 10.47 -11.38 -11.27
C SER A 115 10.01 -12.20 -10.07
N SER A 116 10.79 -13.22 -9.69
CA SER A 116 10.61 -13.96 -8.45
C SER A 116 11.36 -13.34 -7.27
N THR A 117 12.15 -12.29 -7.51
CA THR A 117 12.95 -11.63 -6.47
C THR A 117 12.15 -10.51 -5.82
N CYS A 118 11.83 -10.71 -4.54
CA CYS A 118 11.24 -9.69 -3.69
C CYS A 118 12.36 -8.88 -3.01
N THR A 119 12.16 -7.57 -2.92
CA THR A 119 13.03 -6.64 -2.19
C THR A 119 12.20 -5.75 -1.27
N MET A 120 12.83 -5.17 -0.26
CA MET A 120 12.18 -4.29 0.73
C MET A 120 12.67 -2.86 0.56
N GLY A 121 11.74 -1.91 0.43
CA GLY A 121 12.02 -0.51 0.12
C GLY A 121 11.43 0.48 1.12
N LEU A 122 10.54 0.02 2.01
CA LEU A 122 9.93 0.83 3.06
C LEU A 122 9.68 -0.02 4.31
N VAL A 123 9.92 0.58 5.47
CA VAL A 123 9.54 0.07 6.79
C VAL A 123 8.82 1.18 7.51
N LEU A 124 7.59 0.91 7.95
CA LEU A 124 6.72 1.92 8.52
C LEU A 124 6.05 1.38 9.79
N PRO A 125 6.55 1.73 10.99
CA PRO A 125 5.95 1.31 12.25
C PRO A 125 4.59 1.98 12.49
N LEU A 126 3.64 1.21 13.06
CA LEU A 126 2.30 1.69 13.41
C LEU A 126 2.23 2.00 14.91
N TRP A 127 2.52 3.25 15.26
CA TRP A 127 2.43 3.80 16.61
C TRP A 127 0.99 4.22 16.97
N SER A 128 0.76 4.53 18.24
CA SER A 128 -0.53 5.04 18.74
C SER A 128 -0.97 6.35 18.08
N ASP A 129 -0.03 7.21 17.70
CA ASP A 129 -0.27 8.49 17.04
C ASP A 129 -0.32 8.39 15.51
N THR A 130 -0.23 7.19 14.93
CA THR A 130 -0.36 6.98 13.48
C THR A 130 -1.68 7.55 12.98
N LEU A 131 -1.64 8.42 11.98
CA LEU A 131 -2.82 9.01 11.34
C LEU A 131 -2.99 8.44 9.94
N ILE A 132 -4.24 8.21 9.54
CA ILE A 132 -4.61 7.73 8.22
C ILE A 132 -5.58 8.74 7.60
N HIS A 133 -5.29 9.20 6.40
CA HIS A 133 -6.12 10.15 5.67
C HIS A 133 -6.45 9.61 4.28
N LEU A 134 -7.70 9.77 3.84
CA LEU A 134 -8.13 9.40 2.50
C LEU A 134 -7.78 10.51 1.52
N ASP A 135 -7.08 10.17 0.45
CA ASP A 135 -6.72 11.13 -0.59
C ASP A 135 -7.82 11.11 -1.67
N GLY A 136 -8.22 12.28 -2.17
CA GLY A 136 -9.35 12.42 -3.11
C GLY A 136 -9.11 11.83 -4.51
N ASP A 137 -7.91 11.28 -4.77
CA ASP A 137 -7.48 10.72 -6.05
C ASP A 137 -7.47 9.19 -6.09
N GLY A 138 -8.03 8.52 -5.07
CA GLY A 138 -8.10 7.06 -4.97
C GLY A 138 -6.95 6.41 -4.20
N GLY A 139 -6.12 7.23 -3.53
CA GLY A 139 -5.12 6.78 -2.56
C GLY A 139 -5.51 7.06 -1.10
N PHE A 140 -4.58 6.76 -0.21
CA PHE A 140 -4.61 7.21 1.17
C PHE A 140 -3.19 7.45 1.67
N SER A 141 -3.06 8.32 2.66
CA SER A 141 -1.80 8.64 3.31
C SER A 141 -1.76 8.11 4.74
N VAL A 142 -0.58 7.65 5.16
CA VAL A 142 -0.28 7.22 6.53
C VAL A 142 0.81 8.14 7.07
N SER A 143 0.51 8.81 8.17
CA SER A 143 1.43 9.72 8.85
C SER A 143 1.92 9.10 10.17
N THR A 144 3.24 9.01 10.34
CA THR A 144 3.90 8.46 11.53
C THR A 144 5.32 9.04 11.61
N ASP A 145 5.82 9.31 12.82
CA ASP A 145 7.16 9.88 13.06
C ASP A 145 7.49 11.10 12.16
N ASN A 146 6.54 12.04 12.06
CA ASN A 146 6.63 13.24 11.20
C ASN A 146 6.87 12.97 9.70
N ARG A 147 6.64 11.74 9.24
CA ARG A 147 6.69 11.37 7.82
C ARG A 147 5.30 11.01 7.33
N VAL A 148 5.04 11.30 6.07
CA VAL A 148 3.79 10.97 5.39
C VAL A 148 4.12 10.07 4.21
N HIS A 149 3.53 8.88 4.19
CA HIS A 149 3.66 7.92 3.10
C HIS A 149 2.33 7.76 2.40
N ILE A 150 2.37 7.75 1.07
CA ILE A 150 1.17 7.70 0.23
C ILE A 150 1.08 6.33 -0.42
N PHE A 151 -0.08 5.72 -0.30
CA PHE A 151 -0.38 4.43 -0.85
C PHE A 151 -1.52 4.58 -1.86
N LYS A 152 -1.31 4.08 -3.07
CA LYS A 152 -2.31 4.06 -4.14
C LYS A 152 -2.64 2.62 -4.51
N PRO A 153 -3.58 1.95 -3.84
CA PRO A 153 -3.96 0.58 -4.17
C PRO A 153 -4.58 0.50 -5.56
N VAL A 154 -4.32 -0.58 -6.31
CA VAL A 154 -4.79 -0.75 -7.70
C VAL A 154 -6.32 -0.85 -7.86
N SER A 155 -7.08 -0.86 -6.75
CA SER A 155 -8.54 -0.88 -6.76
C SER A 155 -9.13 -0.33 -5.46
N VAL A 156 -10.37 0.17 -5.55
CA VAL A 156 -11.14 0.62 -4.38
C VAL A 156 -11.30 -0.49 -3.34
N GLN A 157 -11.46 -1.75 -3.78
CA GLN A 157 -11.57 -2.88 -2.87
C GLN A 157 -10.27 -3.12 -2.10
N ALA A 158 -9.12 -3.13 -2.79
CA ALA A 158 -7.81 -3.24 -2.14
C ALA A 158 -7.56 -2.08 -1.16
N MET A 159 -8.03 -0.88 -1.52
CA MET A 159 -7.97 0.29 -0.63
C MET A 159 -8.77 0.09 0.66
N TRP A 160 -10.02 -0.36 0.57
CA TRP A 160 -10.82 -0.61 1.77
C TRP A 160 -10.24 -1.74 2.63
N SER A 161 -9.72 -2.81 2.04
CA SER A 161 -9.02 -3.87 2.77
C SER A 161 -7.80 -3.32 3.52
N ALA A 162 -7.00 -2.47 2.86
CA ALA A 162 -5.85 -1.79 3.47
C ALA A 162 -6.26 -0.93 4.66
N LEU A 163 -7.23 -0.04 4.47
CA LEU A 163 -7.72 0.85 5.53
C LEU A 163 -8.25 0.07 6.72
N GLN A 164 -9.05 -0.97 6.49
CA GLN A 164 -9.59 -1.80 7.57
C GLN A 164 -8.47 -2.47 8.38
N SER A 165 -7.47 -3.04 7.71
CA SER A 165 -6.33 -3.68 8.37
C SER A 165 -5.50 -2.67 9.17
N LEU A 166 -5.21 -1.51 8.58
CA LEU A 166 -4.43 -0.46 9.24
C LEU A 166 -5.17 0.16 10.43
N HIS A 167 -6.48 0.44 10.30
CA HIS A 167 -7.27 0.96 11.42
C HIS A 167 -7.29 -0.01 12.60
N LYS A 168 -7.44 -1.32 12.35
CA LYS A 168 -7.36 -2.34 13.39
C LYS A 168 -5.98 -2.34 14.08
N ALA A 169 -4.90 -2.32 13.31
CA ALA A 169 -3.54 -2.25 13.86
C ALA A 169 -3.32 -0.98 14.70
N CYS A 170 -3.81 0.18 14.23
CA CYS A 170 -3.72 1.43 14.96
C CYS A 170 -4.58 1.46 16.23
N GLU A 171 -5.74 0.80 16.22
CA GLU A 171 -6.59 0.64 17.42
C GLU A 171 -5.85 -0.16 18.52
N VAL A 172 -5.19 -1.25 18.13
CA VAL A 172 -4.35 -2.03 19.05
C VAL A 172 -3.19 -1.18 19.58
N ALA A 173 -2.51 -0.43 18.70
CA ALA A 173 -1.40 0.44 19.09
C ALA A 173 -1.84 1.54 20.07
N ARG A 174 -3.02 2.14 19.87
CA ARG A 174 -3.61 3.13 20.80
C ARG A 174 -4.00 2.52 22.12
N SER A 175 -4.64 1.35 22.09
CA SER A 175 -5.09 0.65 23.30
C SER A 175 -3.93 0.28 24.22
N ASN A 176 -2.77 -0.02 23.64
CA ASN A 176 -1.56 -0.41 24.38
C ASN A 176 -0.52 0.73 24.50
N ASN A 177 -0.83 1.94 24.04
CA ASN A 177 0.06 3.10 24.06
C ASN A 177 1.44 2.83 23.45
N TYR A 178 1.51 2.37 22.20
CA TYR A 178 2.79 2.20 21.50
C TYR A 178 3.37 3.56 21.09
N TYR A 179 4.62 3.83 21.44
CA TYR A 179 5.36 5.05 21.07
C TYR A 179 6.84 4.77 20.79
N PRO A 180 7.53 5.61 20.00
CA PRO A 180 8.96 5.49 19.76
C PRO A 180 9.77 5.50 21.06
N GLY A 181 10.71 4.55 21.21
CA GLY A 181 11.52 4.39 22.42
C GLY A 181 10.86 3.59 23.55
N SER A 182 9.61 3.14 23.37
CA SER A 182 8.99 2.15 24.25
C SER A 182 9.59 0.75 24.09
N LEU A 183 9.08 -0.22 24.86
CA LEU A 183 9.47 -1.64 24.72
C LEU A 183 8.78 -2.35 23.54
N PHE A 184 7.87 -1.66 22.85
CA PHE A 184 7.13 -2.19 21.71
C PHE A 184 7.87 -1.92 20.40
N LEU A 185 7.58 -2.73 19.38
CA LEU A 185 8.10 -2.56 18.01
C LEU A 185 9.64 -2.54 17.93
N THR A 186 10.32 -3.12 18.94
CA THR A 186 11.79 -3.20 19.01
C THR A 186 12.41 -3.98 17.85
N TRP A 187 11.63 -4.83 17.20
CA TRP A 187 12.00 -5.62 16.02
C TRP A 187 11.96 -4.84 14.70
N VAL A 188 11.42 -3.61 14.68
CA VAL A 188 11.43 -2.75 13.48
C VAL A 188 12.85 -2.58 12.93
N SER A 189 13.84 -2.44 13.83
CA SER A 189 15.27 -2.29 13.48
C SER A 189 15.83 -3.46 12.64
N TYR A 190 15.26 -4.67 12.78
CA TYR A 190 15.60 -5.81 11.92
C TYR A 190 15.26 -5.46 10.47
N TYR A 191 14.04 -5.00 10.19
CA TYR A 191 13.62 -4.68 8.83
C TYR A 191 14.31 -3.43 8.29
N GLU A 192 14.50 -2.39 9.11
CA GLU A 192 15.19 -1.16 8.70
C GLU A 192 16.63 -1.44 8.22
N SER A 193 17.33 -2.37 8.87
CA SER A 193 18.68 -2.78 8.47
C SER A 193 18.74 -3.69 7.23
N HIS A 194 17.59 -4.17 6.75
CA HIS A 194 17.47 -5.09 5.60
C HIS A 194 16.78 -4.46 4.38
N ILE A 195 16.61 -3.13 4.36
CA ILE A 195 16.20 -2.41 3.14
C ILE A 195 17.22 -2.68 2.04
N ASN A 196 16.76 -3.26 0.93
CA ASN A 196 17.60 -3.74 -0.16
C ASN A 196 17.04 -3.44 -1.56
N SER A 197 15.94 -2.69 -1.65
CA SER A 197 15.43 -2.20 -2.93
C SER A 197 16.39 -1.19 -3.55
N ASP A 198 16.36 -1.08 -4.88
CA ASP A 198 17.15 -0.07 -5.58
C ASP A 198 16.71 1.36 -5.22
N GLN A 199 17.62 2.32 -5.39
CA GLN A 199 17.37 3.70 -4.97
C GLN A 199 16.12 4.32 -5.60
N SER A 200 15.78 3.97 -6.85
CA SER A 200 14.60 4.53 -7.51
C SER A 200 13.30 3.99 -6.90
N SER A 201 13.29 2.72 -6.49
CA SER A 201 12.19 2.13 -5.73
C SER A 201 12.07 2.76 -4.33
N VAL A 202 13.19 2.94 -3.60
CA VAL A 202 13.19 3.63 -2.30
C VAL A 202 12.69 5.07 -2.43
N ASN A 203 13.11 5.80 -3.47
CA ASN A 203 12.65 7.17 -3.71
C ASN A 203 11.14 7.22 -3.96
N GLU A 204 10.59 6.28 -4.71
CA GLU A 204 9.16 6.19 -4.96
C GLU A 204 8.36 5.94 -3.66
N TRP A 205 8.88 5.14 -2.73
CA TRP A 205 8.24 4.93 -1.41
C TRP A 205 8.21 6.17 -0.52
N ASN A 206 9.20 7.05 -0.70
CA ASN A 206 9.37 8.28 0.07
C ASN A 206 8.88 9.52 -0.69
N ALA A 207 8.29 9.35 -1.88
CA ALA A 207 7.74 10.45 -2.65
C ALA A 207 6.53 11.03 -1.91
N MET A 208 6.68 12.26 -1.40
CA MET A 208 5.58 13.04 -0.85
C MET A 208 4.84 13.73 -2.00
N GLN A 209 3.51 13.73 -1.98
CA GLN A 209 2.70 14.37 -3.03
C GLN A 209 2.78 15.90 -2.98
N ASP A 210 3.22 16.50 -1.86
CA ASP A 210 3.27 17.96 -1.69
C ASP A 210 4.63 18.51 -1.22
N VAL A 211 5.53 18.73 -2.17
CA VAL A 211 6.34 19.98 -2.22
C VAL A 211 5.94 20.79 -3.46
N GLN A 212 4.65 20.76 -3.79
CA GLN A 212 4.00 21.77 -4.60
C GLN A 212 2.67 22.16 -3.95
N SER A 213 2.73 22.57 -2.68
CA SER A 213 1.82 23.65 -2.32
C SER A 213 2.17 24.77 -3.29
N HIS A 214 1.24 25.07 -4.20
CA HIS A 214 1.19 26.40 -4.77
C HIS A 214 1.22 27.32 -3.56
N ARG A 215 2.39 27.87 -3.24
CA ARG A 215 2.43 29.15 -2.56
C ARG A 215 1.43 29.99 -3.35
N PRO A 216 0.38 30.57 -2.75
CA PRO A 216 -0.26 31.68 -3.43
C PRO A 216 0.91 32.59 -3.80
N ASP A 217 1.10 32.83 -5.10
CA ASP A 217 2.19 33.66 -5.60
C ASP A 217 2.21 34.89 -4.68
N SER A 218 3.32 35.05 -3.94
CA SER A 218 3.52 36.23 -3.12
C SER A 218 3.13 37.41 -3.99
N PRO A 219 2.20 38.29 -3.56
CA PRO A 219 1.56 39.24 -4.45
C PRO A 219 2.66 39.98 -5.20
N ALA A 220 2.72 39.77 -6.51
CA ALA A 220 3.67 40.47 -7.36
C ALA A 220 3.38 41.95 -7.18
N LEU A 221 4.25 42.62 -6.42
CA LEU A 221 4.27 44.06 -6.31
C LEU A 221 4.43 44.60 -7.73
N PHE A 222 3.37 45.26 -8.21
CA PHE A 222 3.30 45.98 -9.48
C PHE A 222 3.37 45.11 -10.74
N THR A 223 2.22 44.56 -11.14
CA THR A 223 1.90 44.43 -12.57
C THR A 223 0.57 45.11 -12.86
N ASP A 224 0.58 46.09 -13.76
CA ASP A 224 -0.59 46.87 -14.25
C ASP A 224 -1.49 46.01 -15.17
N VAL A 225 -1.73 44.75 -14.79
CA VAL A 225 -2.62 43.85 -15.54
C VAL A 225 -3.93 43.74 -14.77
N PRO A 226 -5.05 44.23 -15.33
CA PRO A 226 -6.35 44.16 -14.66
C PRO A 226 -6.69 42.72 -14.32
N THR A 227 -6.96 42.47 -13.04
CA THR A 227 -7.26 41.13 -12.53
C THR A 227 -8.54 40.60 -13.16
N GLU A 228 -8.70 39.29 -13.21
CA GLU A 228 -9.90 38.64 -13.76
C GLU A 228 -11.20 39.13 -13.09
N ARG A 229 -11.08 39.49 -11.80
CA ARG A 229 -12.14 40.15 -11.03
C ARG A 229 -12.55 41.49 -11.61
N GLU A 230 -11.61 42.35 -12.00
CA GLU A 230 -11.91 43.66 -12.60
C GLU A 230 -12.52 43.53 -13.99
N ARG A 231 -12.12 42.50 -14.76
CA ARG A 231 -12.76 42.18 -16.04
C ARG A 231 -14.21 41.74 -15.85
N THR A 232 -14.46 40.93 -14.83
CA THR A 232 -15.81 40.45 -14.49
C THR A 232 -16.70 41.59 -14.01
N GLU A 233 -16.19 42.49 -13.16
CA GLU A 233 -16.93 43.67 -12.69
C GLU A 233 -17.26 44.65 -13.82
N ARG A 234 -16.36 44.84 -14.80
CA ARG A 234 -16.67 45.63 -16.01
C ARG A 234 -17.78 45.00 -16.84
N LEU A 235 -17.77 43.67 -17.00
CA LEU A 235 -18.81 42.97 -17.76
C LEU A 235 -20.20 43.14 -17.11
N ILE A 236 -20.26 43.08 -15.78
CA ILE A 236 -21.50 43.27 -15.01
C ILE A 236 -22.01 44.72 -15.12
N LYS A 237 -21.14 45.72 -14.92
CA LYS A 237 -21.53 47.13 -15.06
C LYS A 237 -22.02 47.48 -16.47
N THR A 238 -21.46 46.84 -17.50
CA THR A 238 -21.87 47.10 -18.89
C THR A 238 -23.24 46.49 -19.21
N LYS A 239 -23.60 45.35 -18.60
CA LYS A 239 -24.94 44.76 -18.75
C LYS A 239 -26.01 45.56 -18.00
N LEU A 240 -25.71 46.07 -16.81
CA LEU A 240 -26.65 46.88 -16.02
C LEU A 240 -26.97 48.25 -16.64
N ARG A 241 -26.10 48.77 -17.53
CA ARG A 241 -26.35 50.04 -18.25
C ARG A 241 -27.19 49.88 -19.52
N ARG A 242 -27.56 48.65 -19.90
CA ARG A 242 -28.39 48.34 -21.07
C ARG A 242 -29.74 47.71 -20.67
N SER A 243 -30.17 47.91 -19.41
CA SER A 243 -31.49 47.51 -18.90
C SER A 243 -32.24 48.74 -18.43
#